data_AF-A0A8J3ST50-F1
#
_entry.id   AF-A0A8J3ST50-F1
#
_cell.length_a   1.000
_cell.length_b   1.000
_cell.length_c   1.000
_cell.angle_alpha   90.00
_cell.angle_beta   90.00
_cell.angle_gamma   90.00
#
_symmetry.space_group_name_H-M   'P 1'
#
loop_
_entity.id
_entity.type
_entity.pdbx_description
1 polymer ?
#
loop_
_entity_poly.entity_id
_entity_poly.type
_entity_poly.pdbx_seq_one_letter_code
_entity_poly.pdbx_strand_id
1 'polypeptide(L)'
;MKSGLARRLAAMGAGAAMLATMATGLLASPAAAASGSPKPAVSAGTPKASPAKHKGECPVRVTFSASIKVKAVKSKTTVAYRWLHGDGSKSKVKTFVVGKGVKSVTVKESSTFKSDVKGWQALQVLSPRPVTSKKGYFKVSCGDDGGKHVVRPVIGAQAWVDEGKCEAALIGRITASSPRWVHYRWVVNGHVVERDAVKVYDSRKVVHVIRPDRSLRGWAVLEIVDPVRTASDKVGFKIWCKDWSPKVSASVGEPDTYVGSCPVTRTFSGTISLSHGRDHVKYRWIRNGVAGSWETVHVKGSTTVTDSWQATETGKASRALEIYNGPTTGTVWGKVFCKAPVTAEVSLNVEQDNSTCGGVVGKPSAKVTGTIKVSGETKLVYRYALAGEAPTTVIKRVGPGGGTFSVSELFVKSKGAFTVSVVHPGSDAKTVTWDYSCPAPAPKEEEKKAENA
;
A
#
# COMPACT_ATOMS: atom_id res chain seq x y z
N MET A 1 -28.68 30.58 50.26
CA MET A 1 -29.88 31.45 50.29
C MET A 1 -30.85 31.04 49.19
N LYS A 2 -32.06 30.58 49.57
CA LYS A 2 -33.36 30.71 48.86
C LYS A 2 -34.35 29.75 49.54
N SER A 3 -35.55 30.22 49.86
CA SER A 3 -36.53 29.51 50.69
C SER A 3 -37.88 29.35 49.98
N GLY A 4 -38.62 28.28 50.34
CA GLY A 4 -40.03 28.01 50.02
C GLY A 4 -40.38 26.64 50.59
N LEU A 5 -41.34 26.40 51.49
CA LEU A 5 -42.78 26.79 51.57
C LEU A 5 -43.60 26.22 50.39
N ALA A 6 -44.77 25.57 50.60
CA ALA A 6 -45.60 25.43 51.81
C ALA A 6 -46.35 24.08 51.93
N ARG A 7 -47.20 23.93 52.98
CA ARG A 7 -48.06 22.76 53.30
C ARG A 7 -49.51 22.91 52.81
N ARG A 8 -50.25 21.79 52.70
CA ARG A 8 -51.71 21.56 52.93
C ARG A 8 -51.96 20.02 52.86
N LEU A 9 -52.82 19.29 53.62
CA LEU A 9 -54.16 19.47 54.27
C LEU A 9 -55.35 19.53 53.27
N ALA A 10 -56.50 18.86 53.40
CA ALA A 10 -57.03 17.82 54.34
C ALA A 10 -57.45 16.54 53.52
N ALA A 11 -58.43 15.64 53.77
CA ALA A 11 -59.51 15.34 54.76
C ALA A 11 -59.68 13.77 54.80
N MET A 12 -60.40 13.01 55.64
CA MET A 12 -61.65 13.06 56.47
C MET A 12 -62.99 12.61 55.80
N GLY A 13 -63.75 11.75 56.52
CA GLY A 13 -65.02 11.09 56.13
C GLY A 13 -64.88 9.55 55.95
N ALA A 14 -65.36 8.59 56.76
CA ALA A 14 -66.43 8.44 57.78
C ALA A 14 -67.77 7.85 57.25
N GLY A 15 -68.27 6.75 57.86
CA GLY A 15 -69.54 6.10 57.54
C GLY A 15 -69.78 4.76 58.29
N ALA A 16 -71.01 4.50 58.76
CA ALA A 16 -71.44 3.35 59.57
C ALA A 16 -72.99 3.17 59.50
N ALA A 17 -73.65 2.12 60.01
CA ALA A 17 -73.19 0.93 60.73
C ALA A 17 -73.56 -0.40 60.00
N MET A 18 -74.43 -1.36 60.40
CA MET A 18 -75.37 -1.56 61.53
C MET A 18 -75.31 -3.05 62.02
N LEU A 19 -76.33 -3.54 62.75
CA LEU A 19 -76.35 -4.84 63.46
C LEU A 19 -77.61 -5.69 63.16
N ALA A 20 -77.49 -7.01 63.38
CA ALA A 20 -78.59 -8.00 63.64
C ALA A 20 -79.54 -8.29 62.44
N THR A 21 -80.44 -9.29 62.44
CA THR A 21 -80.93 -10.25 63.47
C THR A 21 -80.91 -11.73 63.01
N MET A 22 -81.37 -12.65 63.86
CA MET A 22 -81.37 -14.12 63.67
C MET A 22 -82.59 -14.65 62.89
N ALA A 23 -82.49 -15.88 62.34
CA ALA A 23 -83.59 -16.84 62.25
C ALA A 23 -83.06 -18.28 62.07
N THR A 24 -83.81 -19.29 62.55
CA THR A 24 -83.46 -20.73 62.50
C THR A 24 -83.91 -21.42 61.22
N GLY A 25 -83.17 -22.45 60.79
CA GLY A 25 -83.55 -23.31 59.66
C GLY A 25 -82.80 -24.65 59.64
N LEU A 26 -83.15 -25.56 60.56
CA LEU A 26 -82.60 -26.92 60.54
C LEU A 26 -83.27 -27.74 59.43
N LEU A 27 -82.49 -28.15 58.44
CA LEU A 27 -82.78 -29.35 57.64
C LEU A 27 -81.55 -30.25 57.66
N ALA A 28 -81.65 -31.32 58.45
CA ALA A 28 -80.65 -32.37 58.45
C ALA A 28 -80.79 -33.21 57.17
N SER A 29 -79.68 -33.40 56.46
CA SER A 29 -79.51 -34.49 55.51
C SER A 29 -78.06 -34.97 55.61
N PRO A 30 -77.82 -36.28 55.48
CA PRO A 30 -76.61 -36.89 56.01
C PRO A 30 -75.36 -36.38 55.31
N ALA A 31 -74.29 -36.20 56.08
CA ALA A 31 -72.96 -35.95 55.55
C ALA A 31 -72.53 -37.16 54.70
N ALA A 32 -72.71 -37.04 53.37
CA ALA A 32 -72.22 -38.03 52.42
C ALA A 32 -70.69 -38.07 52.50
N ALA A 33 -70.18 -38.99 53.33
CA ALA A 33 -68.77 -39.28 53.49
C ALA A 33 -68.24 -39.96 52.22
N ALA A 34 -68.11 -39.16 51.16
CA ALA A 34 -67.51 -39.58 49.91
C ALA A 34 -66.09 -40.08 50.21
N SER A 35 -65.92 -41.39 50.14
CA SER A 35 -64.68 -42.15 50.36
C SER A 35 -63.69 -41.87 49.21
N GLY A 36 -63.27 -40.61 49.14
CA GLY A 36 -62.54 -40.04 48.03
C GLY A 36 -61.20 -40.73 47.84
N SER A 37 -61.08 -41.46 46.74
CA SER A 37 -59.86 -42.18 46.36
C SER A 37 -58.64 -41.26 46.54
N PRO A 38 -57.56 -41.72 47.20
CA PRO A 38 -56.55 -40.84 47.76
C PRO A 38 -56.01 -39.85 46.73
N LYS A 39 -56.28 -38.55 46.96
CA LYS A 39 -55.92 -37.46 46.04
C LYS A 39 -54.41 -37.55 45.77
N PRO A 40 -53.97 -37.62 44.49
CA PRO A 40 -52.56 -37.80 44.14
C PRO A 40 -51.64 -36.87 44.93
N ALA A 41 -50.62 -37.44 45.57
CA ALA A 41 -49.68 -36.66 46.37
C ALA A 41 -48.86 -35.74 45.44
N VAL A 42 -48.83 -34.46 45.77
CA VAL A 42 -48.09 -33.43 45.02
C VAL A 42 -47.12 -32.71 45.93
N SER A 43 -45.93 -32.39 45.43
CA SER A 43 -45.04 -31.40 46.02
C SER A 43 -44.49 -30.44 44.95
N ALA A 44 -44.32 -29.18 45.32
CA ALA A 44 -43.82 -28.12 44.45
C ALA A 44 -42.46 -27.64 44.96
N GLY A 45 -41.43 -27.72 44.13
CA GLY A 45 -40.09 -27.26 44.45
C GLY A 45 -39.99 -25.73 44.56
N THR A 46 -39.05 -25.25 45.38
CA THR A 46 -38.68 -23.83 45.45
C THR A 46 -38.24 -23.33 44.07
N PRO A 47 -38.78 -22.22 43.56
CA PRO A 47 -38.33 -21.67 42.29
C PRO A 47 -36.86 -21.25 42.29
N LYS A 48 -36.16 -21.61 41.21
CA LYS A 48 -34.84 -21.08 40.86
C LYS A 48 -35.01 -20.00 39.78
N ALA A 49 -34.63 -18.78 40.11
CA ALA A 49 -34.52 -17.67 39.17
C ALA A 49 -33.17 -17.74 38.42
N SER A 50 -33.17 -17.37 37.14
CA SER A 50 -31.99 -17.29 36.29
C SER A 50 -32.07 -16.02 35.41
N PRO A 51 -31.18 -15.03 35.61
CA PRO A 51 -30.24 -14.91 36.74
C PRO A 51 -30.98 -14.72 38.09
N ALA A 52 -30.45 -15.30 39.17
CA ALA A 52 -31.01 -15.09 40.52
C ALA A 52 -30.62 -13.73 41.12
N LYS A 53 -29.46 -13.20 40.69
CA LYS A 53 -28.96 -11.86 41.02
C LYS A 53 -28.45 -11.24 39.71
N HIS A 54 -29.07 -10.14 39.27
CA HIS A 54 -28.60 -9.32 38.14
C HIS A 54 -28.01 -8.00 38.64
N LYS A 55 -27.02 -7.51 37.89
CA LYS A 55 -26.42 -6.17 37.98
C LYS A 55 -26.06 -5.72 36.56
N GLY A 56 -26.12 -4.43 36.30
CA GLY A 56 -25.77 -3.82 35.03
C GLY A 56 -27.00 -3.46 34.21
N GLU A 57 -26.82 -3.42 32.88
CA GLU A 57 -27.83 -2.95 31.93
C GLU A 57 -29.19 -3.64 32.04
N CYS A 58 -30.23 -2.88 31.73
CA CYS A 58 -31.62 -3.32 31.65
C CYS A 58 -32.28 -2.70 30.41
N PRO A 59 -33.30 -3.35 29.80
CA PRO A 59 -34.15 -4.40 30.35
C PRO A 59 -33.50 -5.78 30.45
N VAL A 60 -33.64 -6.45 31.61
CA VAL A 60 -33.20 -7.83 31.81
C VAL A 60 -34.39 -8.80 31.89
N ARG A 61 -34.26 -9.98 31.28
CA ARG A 61 -35.25 -11.06 31.32
C ARG A 61 -34.85 -12.14 32.33
N VAL A 62 -35.51 -12.17 33.48
CA VAL A 62 -35.32 -13.22 34.49
C VAL A 62 -36.29 -14.37 34.23
N THR A 63 -35.77 -15.60 34.20
CA THR A 63 -36.58 -16.82 34.03
C THR A 63 -36.62 -17.62 35.32
N PHE A 64 -37.82 -17.88 35.82
CA PHE A 64 -38.11 -18.69 36.99
C PHE A 64 -38.41 -20.12 36.55
N SER A 65 -37.92 -21.10 37.32
CA SER A 65 -38.07 -22.52 37.03
C SER A 65 -38.31 -23.32 38.30
N ALA A 66 -39.27 -24.24 38.28
CA ALA A 66 -39.67 -25.02 39.45
C ALA A 66 -40.18 -26.41 39.03
N SER A 67 -39.90 -27.43 39.84
CA SER A 67 -40.35 -28.80 39.58
C SER A 67 -41.61 -29.14 40.38
N ILE A 68 -42.67 -29.60 39.72
CA ILE A 68 -43.82 -30.23 40.37
C ILE A 68 -43.62 -31.74 40.33
N LYS A 69 -43.56 -32.39 41.50
CA LYS A 69 -43.56 -33.85 41.63
C LYS A 69 -44.98 -34.32 41.94
N VAL A 70 -45.49 -35.28 41.18
CA VAL A 70 -46.84 -35.85 41.33
C VAL A 70 -46.75 -37.37 41.41
N LYS A 71 -47.36 -37.98 42.43
CA LYS A 71 -47.60 -39.44 42.53
C LYS A 71 -49.02 -39.72 42.05
N ALA A 72 -49.18 -39.87 40.73
CA ALA A 72 -50.46 -40.09 40.07
C ALA A 72 -50.96 -41.51 40.29
N VAL A 73 -52.12 -41.63 40.96
CA VAL A 73 -52.79 -42.91 41.26
C VAL A 73 -53.67 -43.37 40.09
N LYS A 74 -54.32 -42.41 39.40
CA LYS A 74 -55.19 -42.66 38.23
C LYS A 74 -54.37 -42.69 36.92
N SER A 75 -54.92 -43.31 35.88
CA SER A 75 -54.29 -43.46 34.54
C SER A 75 -53.90 -42.12 33.91
N LYS A 76 -54.73 -41.08 34.08
CA LYS A 76 -54.45 -39.68 33.77
C LYS A 76 -54.77 -38.81 34.99
N THR A 77 -53.93 -37.82 35.29
CA THR A 77 -54.13 -36.85 36.39
C THR A 77 -53.85 -35.44 35.87
N THR A 78 -54.85 -34.56 35.90
CA THR A 78 -54.70 -33.15 35.49
C THR A 78 -54.15 -32.31 36.61
N VAL A 79 -52.99 -31.72 36.38
CA VAL A 79 -52.31 -30.77 37.29
C VAL A 79 -52.64 -29.36 36.83
N ALA A 80 -53.18 -28.54 37.73
CA ALA A 80 -53.42 -27.12 37.49
C ALA A 80 -52.52 -26.29 38.42
N TYR A 81 -51.82 -25.29 37.88
CA TYR A 81 -50.89 -24.46 38.65
C TYR A 81 -50.93 -22.99 38.21
N ARG A 82 -50.43 -22.10 39.06
CA ARG A 82 -50.11 -20.70 38.76
C ARG A 82 -48.87 -20.26 39.53
N TRP A 83 -48.24 -19.19 39.07
CA TRP A 83 -47.20 -18.50 39.82
C TRP A 83 -47.83 -17.41 40.69
N LEU A 84 -47.21 -17.18 41.84
CA LEU A 84 -47.49 -16.08 42.76
C LEU A 84 -46.29 -15.14 42.72
N HIS A 85 -46.53 -13.86 42.46
CA HIS A 85 -45.48 -12.85 42.33
C HIS A 85 -45.34 -12.04 43.62
N GLY A 86 -44.15 -11.46 43.84
CA GLY A 86 -43.81 -10.77 45.08
C GLY A 86 -44.56 -9.47 45.35
N ASP A 87 -45.22 -8.93 44.33
CA ASP A 87 -46.13 -7.77 44.36
C ASP A 87 -47.59 -8.15 44.73
N GLY A 88 -47.87 -9.44 44.95
CA GLY A 88 -49.21 -9.97 45.24
C GLY A 88 -50.03 -10.36 43.99
N SER A 89 -49.54 -10.04 42.79
CA SER A 89 -50.15 -10.46 41.53
C SER A 89 -49.95 -11.97 41.28
N LYS A 90 -50.70 -12.53 40.32
CA LYS A 90 -50.83 -13.98 40.11
C LYS A 90 -50.87 -14.28 38.61
N SER A 91 -50.14 -15.29 38.15
CA SER A 91 -50.17 -15.69 36.75
C SER A 91 -51.55 -16.24 36.35
N LYS A 92 -51.85 -16.25 35.04
CA LYS A 92 -52.90 -17.10 34.48
C LYS A 92 -52.67 -18.55 34.91
N VAL A 93 -53.75 -19.29 35.17
CA VAL A 93 -53.67 -20.72 35.51
C VAL A 93 -53.24 -21.51 34.27
N LYS A 94 -52.30 -22.44 34.46
CA LYS A 94 -51.74 -23.32 33.44
C LYS A 94 -52.00 -24.77 33.84
N THR A 95 -52.30 -25.63 32.87
CA THR A 95 -52.66 -27.04 33.10
C THR A 95 -51.79 -27.98 32.28
N PHE A 96 -51.48 -29.15 32.84
CA PHE A 96 -50.89 -30.28 32.11
C PHE A 96 -51.40 -31.60 32.68
N VAL A 97 -51.30 -32.69 31.91
CA VAL A 97 -51.73 -34.03 32.32
C VAL A 97 -50.50 -34.90 32.55
N VAL A 98 -50.50 -35.69 33.63
CA VAL A 98 -49.50 -36.74 33.88
C VAL A 98 -50.16 -38.11 33.89
N GLY A 99 -49.44 -39.12 33.37
CA GLY A 99 -49.84 -40.52 33.47
C GLY A 99 -49.56 -41.12 34.87
N LYS A 100 -50.04 -42.35 35.09
CA LYS A 100 -49.85 -43.14 36.33
C LYS A 100 -48.37 -43.20 36.78
N GLY A 101 -48.16 -43.21 38.09
CA GLY A 101 -46.84 -43.32 38.73
C GLY A 101 -46.28 -42.00 39.24
N VAL A 102 -45.00 -41.98 39.62
CA VAL A 102 -44.31 -40.75 40.06
C VAL A 102 -43.72 -40.05 38.84
N LYS A 103 -44.10 -38.78 38.62
CA LYS A 103 -43.56 -37.93 37.56
C LYS A 103 -43.12 -36.58 38.12
N SER A 104 -42.06 -36.01 37.55
CA SER A 104 -41.51 -34.70 37.91
C SER A 104 -41.51 -33.81 36.68
N VAL A 105 -42.26 -32.71 36.69
CA VAL A 105 -42.41 -31.79 35.54
C VAL A 105 -41.85 -30.42 35.91
N THR A 106 -40.91 -29.92 35.12
CA THR A 106 -40.31 -28.59 35.32
C THR A 106 -41.12 -27.53 34.58
N VAL A 107 -41.82 -26.68 35.34
CA VAL A 107 -42.54 -25.53 34.81
C VAL A 107 -41.66 -24.29 34.82
N LYS A 108 -41.89 -23.37 33.87
CA LYS A 108 -41.11 -22.14 33.70
C LYS A 108 -42.01 -20.92 33.52
N GLU A 109 -41.49 -19.76 33.87
CA GLU A 109 -42.05 -18.44 33.56
C GLU A 109 -40.92 -17.42 33.41
N SER A 110 -41.15 -16.33 32.67
CA SER A 110 -40.14 -15.28 32.50
C SER A 110 -40.79 -13.91 32.68
N SER A 111 -40.07 -13.00 33.34
CA SER A 111 -40.48 -11.62 33.56
C SER A 111 -39.34 -10.69 33.12
N THR A 112 -39.69 -9.57 32.50
CA THR A 112 -38.73 -8.57 32.02
C THR A 112 -38.76 -7.36 32.94
N PHE A 113 -37.62 -6.99 33.51
CA PHE A 113 -37.50 -5.89 34.47
C PHE A 113 -36.71 -4.73 33.88
N LYS A 114 -37.25 -3.52 34.00
CA LYS A 114 -36.69 -2.26 33.45
C LYS A 114 -35.98 -1.40 34.51
N SER A 115 -36.14 -1.72 35.79
CA SER A 115 -35.68 -0.92 36.93
C SER A 115 -35.23 -1.83 38.09
N ASP A 116 -34.55 -1.23 39.07
CA ASP A 116 -34.16 -1.88 40.33
C ASP A 116 -35.36 -2.60 40.98
N VAL A 117 -35.22 -3.90 41.28
CA VAL A 117 -36.27 -4.66 41.97
C VAL A 117 -35.69 -5.83 42.77
N LYS A 118 -36.12 -5.94 44.03
CA LYS A 118 -35.98 -7.15 44.85
C LYS A 118 -37.34 -7.81 44.92
N GLY A 119 -37.42 -9.11 44.69
CA GLY A 119 -38.70 -9.81 44.71
C GLY A 119 -38.58 -11.29 45.00
N TRP A 120 -39.72 -11.95 44.94
CA TRP A 120 -39.82 -13.41 45.00
C TRP A 120 -40.89 -13.91 44.05
N GLN A 121 -40.80 -15.19 43.68
CA GLN A 121 -41.92 -15.93 43.13
C GLN A 121 -42.11 -17.23 43.90
N ALA A 122 -43.35 -17.70 44.00
CA ALA A 122 -43.69 -19.03 44.51
C ALA A 122 -44.59 -19.75 43.50
N LEU A 123 -44.51 -21.07 43.47
CA LEU A 123 -45.35 -21.90 42.61
C LEU A 123 -46.52 -22.44 43.41
N GLN A 124 -47.75 -22.16 42.97
CA GLN A 124 -48.96 -22.67 43.59
C GLN A 124 -49.66 -23.68 42.66
N VAL A 125 -49.61 -24.95 43.05
CA VAL A 125 -50.50 -25.98 42.50
C VAL A 125 -51.88 -25.81 43.13
N LEU A 126 -52.92 -25.99 42.31
CA LEU A 126 -54.35 -25.88 42.66
C LEU A 126 -55.02 -27.26 42.62
N SER A 127 -54.72 -28.05 41.59
CA SER A 127 -55.24 -29.40 41.36
C SER A 127 -54.08 -30.37 41.09
N PRO A 128 -54.12 -31.65 41.55
CA PRO A 128 -55.20 -32.31 42.29
C PRO A 128 -55.23 -32.07 43.81
N ARG A 129 -54.21 -31.42 44.36
CA ARG A 129 -54.17 -30.96 45.76
C ARG A 129 -53.56 -29.55 45.80
N PRO A 130 -54.13 -28.59 46.53
CA PRO A 130 -53.53 -27.28 46.69
C PRO A 130 -52.22 -27.38 47.47
N VAL A 131 -51.12 -26.93 46.86
CA VAL A 131 -49.77 -26.91 47.45
C VAL A 131 -49.03 -25.68 46.94
N THR A 132 -48.48 -24.87 47.85
CA THR A 132 -47.65 -23.71 47.49
C THR A 132 -46.20 -24.01 47.89
N SER A 133 -45.24 -23.76 46.98
CA SER A 133 -43.81 -23.96 47.26
C SER A 133 -43.22 -22.85 48.14
N LYS A 134 -42.01 -23.09 48.67
CA LYS A 134 -41.22 -22.03 49.31
C LYS A 134 -40.89 -20.93 48.29
N LYS A 135 -40.77 -19.69 48.78
CA LYS A 135 -40.43 -18.50 47.97
C LYS A 135 -39.03 -18.65 47.35
N GLY A 136 -38.93 -18.51 46.04
CA GLY A 136 -37.68 -18.32 45.31
C GLY A 136 -37.41 -16.82 45.14
N TYR A 137 -36.37 -16.30 45.80
CA TYR A 137 -36.02 -14.88 45.77
C TYR A 137 -35.15 -14.53 44.55
N PHE A 138 -35.29 -13.29 44.09
CA PHE A 138 -34.43 -12.71 43.06
C PHE A 138 -34.11 -11.24 43.37
N LYS A 139 -32.96 -10.76 42.88
CA LYS A 139 -32.64 -9.33 42.81
C LYS A 139 -32.26 -8.97 41.38
N VAL A 140 -32.90 -7.98 40.82
CA VAL A 140 -32.39 -7.20 39.69
C VAL A 140 -31.86 -5.89 40.22
N SER A 141 -30.68 -5.49 39.76
CA SER A 141 -30.14 -4.15 39.96
C SER A 141 -29.98 -3.52 38.57
N CYS A 142 -30.82 -2.55 38.23
CA CYS A 142 -30.82 -1.86 36.93
C CYS A 142 -30.27 -0.45 37.12
N GLY A 143 -29.04 -0.27 36.68
CA GLY A 143 -28.35 0.99 36.66
C GLY A 143 -26.90 0.76 36.27
N ASP A 144 -26.24 1.81 35.82
CA ASP A 144 -24.78 1.82 35.71
C ASP A 144 -24.15 1.54 37.09
N ASP A 145 -22.89 1.10 37.10
CA ASP A 145 -22.14 0.83 38.34
C ASP A 145 -21.72 2.13 39.08
N GLY A 146 -22.71 2.96 39.42
CA GLY A 146 -22.61 4.25 40.13
C GLY A 146 -22.04 4.14 41.55
N GLY A 147 -21.77 2.93 42.04
CA GLY A 147 -20.82 2.67 43.12
C GLY A 147 -19.37 2.88 42.66
N LYS A 148 -19.02 4.10 42.23
CA LYS A 148 -17.69 4.66 41.90
C LYS A 148 -16.57 3.69 41.48
N HIS A 149 -16.87 2.66 40.68
CA HIS A 149 -15.87 2.10 39.77
C HIS A 149 -15.76 3.02 38.55
N VAL A 150 -15.15 4.18 38.78
CA VAL A 150 -14.24 4.70 37.76
C VAL A 150 -13.18 3.62 37.64
N VAL A 151 -13.37 2.71 36.69
CA VAL A 151 -12.32 1.79 36.26
C VAL A 151 -11.30 2.69 35.59
N ARG A 152 -10.39 3.24 36.41
CA ARG A 152 -9.11 3.74 35.97
C ARG A 152 -8.37 2.50 35.48
N PRO A 153 -8.24 2.26 34.16
CA PRO A 153 -7.22 1.33 33.70
C PRO A 153 -5.91 1.76 34.36
N VAL A 154 -5.23 0.84 35.04
CA VAL A 154 -3.98 1.15 35.72
C VAL A 154 -2.91 1.16 34.64
N ILE A 155 -2.80 2.28 33.93
CA ILE A 155 -1.92 2.43 32.78
C ILE A 155 -0.48 2.55 33.28
N GLY A 156 0.20 1.42 33.41
CA GLY A 156 1.65 1.40 33.53
C GLY A 156 2.28 1.61 32.16
N ALA A 157 3.07 2.67 32.00
CA ALA A 157 3.93 2.88 30.84
C ALA A 157 5.40 2.67 31.24
N GLN A 158 6.14 1.90 30.44
CA GLN A 158 7.57 1.66 30.57
C GLN A 158 8.22 1.89 29.21
N ALA A 159 9.49 2.30 29.20
CA ALA A 159 10.28 2.46 27.99
C ALA A 159 11.51 1.57 28.10
N TRP A 160 11.66 0.64 27.15
CA TRP A 160 12.88 -0.15 27.00
C TRP A 160 13.67 0.39 25.81
N VAL A 161 14.94 0.72 26.02
CA VAL A 161 15.82 1.29 24.99
C VAL A 161 16.76 0.21 24.48
N ASP A 162 16.87 0.09 23.15
CA ASP A 162 17.88 -0.70 22.47
C ASP A 162 18.83 0.27 21.76
N GLU A 163 19.87 0.69 22.48
CA GLU A 163 20.87 1.66 21.98
C GLU A 163 21.61 1.10 20.75
N GLY A 164 21.81 -0.23 20.68
CA GLY A 164 22.45 -0.91 19.56
C GLY A 164 21.61 -0.98 18.29
N LYS A 165 20.30 -0.72 18.38
CA LYS A 165 19.39 -0.57 17.22
C LYS A 165 18.82 0.85 17.06
N CYS A 166 19.21 1.80 17.92
CA CYS A 166 18.62 3.14 17.98
C CYS A 166 17.07 3.08 18.11
N GLU A 167 16.53 2.17 18.92
CA GLU A 167 15.09 1.99 19.12
C GLU A 167 14.66 2.20 20.58
N ALA A 168 13.40 2.59 20.80
CA ALA A 168 12.74 2.45 22.09
C ALA A 168 11.38 1.76 21.96
N ALA A 169 11.24 0.62 22.63
CA ALA A 169 9.97 -0.05 22.82
C ALA A 169 9.22 0.57 23.99
N LEU A 170 8.18 1.34 23.68
CA LEU A 170 7.18 1.80 24.63
C LEU A 170 6.26 0.63 24.97
N ILE A 171 6.23 0.23 26.24
CA ILE A 171 5.45 -0.88 26.76
C ILE A 171 4.35 -0.33 27.65
N GLY A 172 3.10 -0.55 27.25
CA GLY A 172 1.92 -0.22 28.04
C GLY A 172 1.28 -1.47 28.63
N ARG A 173 0.75 -1.36 29.85
CA ARG A 173 -0.20 -2.33 30.41
C ARG A 173 -1.53 -1.62 30.66
N ILE A 174 -2.60 -2.16 30.09
CA ILE A 174 -3.98 -1.71 30.31
C ILE A 174 -4.70 -2.79 31.12
N THR A 175 -5.36 -2.39 32.22
CA THR A 175 -6.24 -3.28 32.99
C THR A 175 -7.70 -2.85 32.89
N ALA A 176 -8.63 -3.80 33.00
CA ALA A 176 -10.07 -3.54 33.00
C ALA A 176 -10.79 -4.59 33.85
N SER A 177 -11.63 -4.17 34.80
CA SER A 177 -12.35 -5.07 35.71
C SER A 177 -13.50 -5.88 35.06
N SER A 178 -13.67 -5.77 33.74
CA SER A 178 -14.69 -6.47 32.97
C SER A 178 -14.27 -6.49 31.47
N PRO A 179 -14.50 -7.60 30.73
CA PRO A 179 -14.11 -7.69 29.32
C PRO A 179 -14.73 -6.61 28.42
N ARG A 180 -13.90 -5.71 27.86
CA ARG A 180 -14.35 -4.57 27.05
C ARG A 180 -13.33 -4.15 26.00
N TRP A 181 -13.78 -3.44 24.96
CA TRP A 181 -12.89 -2.70 24.08
C TRP A 181 -12.37 -1.44 24.76
N VAL A 182 -11.15 -1.05 24.42
CA VAL A 182 -10.46 0.15 24.89
C VAL A 182 -9.76 0.78 23.70
N HIS A 183 -10.07 2.04 23.40
CA HIS A 183 -9.39 2.82 22.38
C HIS A 183 -8.27 3.63 23.01
N TYR A 184 -7.05 3.48 22.49
CA TYR A 184 -5.85 4.09 23.06
C TYR A 184 -4.99 4.78 21.99
N ARG A 185 -4.07 5.61 22.46
CA ARG A 185 -3.08 6.29 21.63
C ARG A 185 -1.75 6.44 22.37
N TRP A 186 -0.66 6.36 21.63
CA TRP A 186 0.66 6.73 22.15
C TRP A 186 0.95 8.19 21.83
N VAL A 187 1.39 8.93 22.84
CA VAL A 187 1.83 10.32 22.72
C VAL A 187 3.32 10.38 23.08
N VAL A 188 4.15 10.90 22.17
CA VAL A 188 5.60 11.07 22.34
C VAL A 188 5.93 12.54 22.18
N ASN A 189 6.54 13.15 23.20
CA ASN A 189 6.89 14.57 23.24
C ASN A 189 5.72 15.52 22.88
N GLY A 190 4.46 15.10 23.13
CA GLY A 190 3.24 15.85 22.80
C GLY A 190 2.59 15.49 21.45
N HIS A 191 3.26 14.73 20.58
CA HIS A 191 2.70 14.29 19.30
C HIS A 191 2.07 12.91 19.40
N VAL A 192 0.91 12.69 18.78
CA VAL A 192 0.27 11.36 18.69
C VAL A 192 0.99 10.54 17.62
N VAL A 193 1.65 9.45 18.02
CA VAL A 193 2.42 8.57 17.10
C VAL A 193 1.66 7.30 16.69
N GLU A 194 0.64 6.92 17.45
CA GLU A 194 -0.19 5.73 17.18
C GLU A 194 -1.61 5.93 17.72
N ARG A 195 -2.61 5.30 17.09
CA ARG A 195 -3.96 5.10 17.64
C ARG A 195 -4.40 3.66 17.32
N ASP A 196 -4.95 2.95 18.30
CA ASP A 196 -5.38 1.56 18.14
C ASP A 196 -6.55 1.21 19.10
N ALA A 197 -7.17 0.05 18.92
CA ALA A 197 -8.27 -0.46 19.71
C ALA A 197 -8.00 -1.91 20.14
N VAL A 198 -8.04 -2.19 21.44
CA VAL A 198 -7.78 -3.54 21.97
C VAL A 198 -8.85 -4.01 22.94
N LYS A 199 -9.22 -5.30 22.85
CA LYS A 199 -10.14 -5.93 23.79
C LYS A 199 -9.38 -6.43 25.02
N VAL A 200 -9.65 -5.82 26.18
CA VAL A 200 -9.03 -6.13 27.47
C VAL A 200 -10.00 -6.98 28.28
N TYR A 201 -9.57 -8.14 28.74
CA TYR A 201 -10.38 -9.08 29.53
C TYR A 201 -10.19 -8.91 31.05
N ASP A 202 -8.95 -8.64 31.44
CA ASP A 202 -8.50 -8.35 32.81
C ASP A 202 -7.25 -7.46 32.72
N SER A 203 -6.20 -7.96 32.05
CA SER A 203 -4.96 -7.23 31.76
C SER A 203 -4.49 -7.48 30.33
N ARG A 204 -3.92 -6.46 29.68
CA ARG A 204 -3.37 -6.54 28.31
C ARG A 204 -2.10 -5.70 28.18
N LYS A 205 -1.06 -6.27 27.56
CA LYS A 205 0.13 -5.54 27.11
C LYS A 205 -0.12 -4.95 25.71
N VAL A 206 0.26 -3.70 25.52
CA VAL A 206 0.33 -3.00 24.22
C VAL A 206 1.76 -2.48 24.03
N VAL A 207 2.26 -2.39 22.80
CA VAL A 207 3.65 -2.01 22.52
C VAL A 207 3.74 -1.15 21.26
N HIS A 208 4.41 -0.01 21.37
CA HIS A 208 4.83 0.83 20.24
C HIS A 208 6.36 0.87 20.18
N VAL A 209 6.96 1.03 19.00
CA VAL A 209 8.42 1.10 18.85
C VAL A 209 8.84 2.36 18.11
N ILE A 210 9.47 3.29 18.82
CA ILE A 210 10.06 4.51 18.25
C ILE A 210 11.41 4.14 17.62
N ARG A 211 11.67 4.62 16.40
CA ARG A 211 12.94 4.50 15.68
C ARG A 211 13.41 5.88 15.20
N PRO A 212 14.06 6.69 16.05
CA PRO A 212 14.63 7.96 15.63
C PRO A 212 15.79 7.78 14.64
N ASP A 213 16.13 8.87 13.95
CA ASP A 213 17.30 9.01 13.08
C ASP A 213 18.59 9.31 13.87
N ARG A 214 18.45 9.89 15.07
CA ARG A 214 19.53 10.42 15.91
C ARG A 214 19.21 10.23 17.39
N SER A 215 20.19 10.46 18.26
CA SER A 215 20.00 10.38 19.72
C SER A 215 18.83 11.25 20.18
N LEU A 216 17.82 10.62 20.80
CA LEU A 216 16.55 11.25 21.16
C LEU A 216 16.29 11.11 22.67
N ARG A 217 16.13 12.25 23.34
CA ARG A 217 15.60 12.33 24.71
C ARG A 217 14.17 12.81 24.67
N GLY A 218 13.31 12.26 25.51
CA GLY A 218 11.90 12.63 25.52
C GLY A 218 11.10 12.01 26.65
N TRP A 219 9.79 12.14 26.54
CA TRP A 219 8.81 11.44 27.34
C TRP A 219 7.74 10.83 26.44
N ALA A 220 7.18 9.71 26.87
CA ALA A 220 6.00 9.10 26.28
C ALA A 220 4.88 8.93 27.30
N VAL A 221 3.65 8.89 26.82
CA VAL A 221 2.43 8.56 27.57
C VAL A 221 1.58 7.65 26.70
N LEU A 222 1.09 6.56 27.30
CA LEU A 222 -0.08 5.82 26.82
C LEU A 222 -1.32 6.51 27.36
N GLU A 223 -2.17 7.01 26.46
CA GLU A 223 -3.47 7.59 26.80
C GLU A 223 -4.59 6.68 26.32
N ILE A 224 -5.61 6.50 27.16
CA ILE A 224 -6.88 5.89 26.77
C ILE A 224 -7.85 7.02 26.46
N VAL A 225 -8.50 6.90 25.30
CA VAL A 225 -9.41 7.91 24.73
C VAL A 225 -10.87 7.57 25.01
N ASP A 226 -11.18 6.27 25.04
CA ASP A 226 -12.49 5.66 25.33
C ASP A 226 -12.26 4.29 26.01
N PRO A 227 -13.04 3.89 27.04
CA PRO A 227 -14.30 4.49 27.52
C PRO A 227 -14.14 5.64 28.52
N VAL A 228 -12.94 5.87 29.06
CA VAL A 228 -12.66 6.94 30.01
C VAL A 228 -11.34 7.60 29.64
N ARG A 229 -11.35 8.92 29.42
CA ARG A 229 -10.12 9.68 29.15
C ARG A 229 -9.20 9.68 30.36
N THR A 230 -8.09 8.95 30.26
CA THR A 230 -7.05 8.90 31.30
C THR A 230 -5.69 8.57 30.69
N ALA A 231 -4.64 9.04 31.34
CA ALA A 231 -3.26 8.86 30.91
C ALA A 231 -2.49 7.96 31.89
N SER A 232 -1.38 7.41 31.42
CA SER A 232 -0.27 6.96 32.25
C SER A 232 0.56 8.15 32.73
N ASP A 233 1.39 7.93 33.74
CA ASP A 233 2.49 8.84 34.05
C ASP A 233 3.45 8.97 32.84
N LYS A 234 4.13 10.11 32.74
CA LYS A 234 5.13 10.37 31.70
C LYS A 234 6.34 9.46 31.91
N VAL A 235 6.48 8.41 31.08
CA VAL A 235 7.70 7.62 31.05
C VAL A 235 8.78 8.39 30.29
N GLY A 236 9.79 8.86 31.02
CA GLY A 236 10.97 9.48 30.44
C GLY A 236 11.83 8.44 29.73
N PHE A 237 12.38 8.78 28.58
CA PHE A 237 13.32 7.93 27.85
C PHE A 237 14.50 8.74 27.29
N LYS A 238 15.61 8.05 27.08
CA LYS A 238 16.82 8.60 26.46
C LYS A 238 17.43 7.52 25.59
N ILE A 239 17.37 7.69 24.29
CA ILE A 239 17.98 6.81 23.29
C ILE A 239 19.31 7.47 22.92
N TRP A 240 20.43 6.92 23.38
CA TRP A 240 21.73 7.25 22.79
C TRP A 240 21.94 6.37 21.57
N CYS A 241 21.81 6.94 20.38
CA CYS A 241 22.16 6.27 19.14
C CYS A 241 23.68 6.40 18.92
N LYS A 242 24.43 5.68 19.75
CA LYS A 242 25.90 5.69 19.73
C LYS A 242 26.38 5.02 18.44
N ASP A 243 27.30 5.68 17.74
CA ASP A 243 27.87 5.24 16.46
C ASP A 243 26.84 4.98 15.33
N TRP A 244 25.60 5.50 15.47
CA TRP A 244 24.55 5.46 14.44
C TRP A 244 24.74 6.50 13.33
N SER A 245 25.97 6.89 13.02
CA SER A 245 26.26 7.48 11.71
C SER A 245 26.13 6.35 10.70
N PRO A 246 25.15 6.36 9.78
CA PRO A 246 24.95 5.24 8.88
C PRO A 246 26.22 5.05 8.05
N LYS A 247 26.75 3.82 8.03
CA LYS A 247 27.98 3.52 7.29
C LYS A 247 27.68 3.69 5.81
N VAL A 248 28.18 4.80 5.26
CA VAL A 248 28.05 5.09 3.84
C VAL A 248 29.04 4.19 3.09
N SER A 249 28.52 3.37 2.19
CA SER A 249 29.34 2.68 1.18
C SER A 249 29.04 3.26 -0.19
N ALA A 250 30.05 3.24 -1.05
CA ALA A 250 29.96 3.70 -2.42
C ALA A 250 30.63 2.71 -3.37
N SER A 251 30.10 2.58 -4.57
CA SER A 251 30.72 1.89 -5.70
C SER A 251 30.49 2.69 -6.98
N VAL A 252 31.31 2.44 -8.02
CA VAL A 252 31.12 3.00 -9.35
C VAL A 252 31.23 1.85 -10.36
N GLY A 253 30.33 1.82 -11.34
CA GLY A 253 30.40 0.94 -12.50
C GLY A 253 31.05 1.63 -13.70
N GLU A 254 31.85 0.91 -14.47
CA GLU A 254 32.33 1.37 -15.77
C GLU A 254 31.25 1.24 -16.86
N PRO A 255 31.15 2.20 -17.80
CA PRO A 255 30.38 2.02 -19.02
C PRO A 255 31.15 1.10 -19.99
N ASP A 256 30.41 0.33 -20.80
CA ASP A 256 31.00 -0.54 -21.82
C ASP A 256 31.98 0.20 -22.74
N THR A 257 32.99 -0.53 -23.23
CA THR A 257 33.91 -0.02 -24.24
C THR A 257 33.15 0.28 -25.53
N TYR A 258 33.15 1.53 -25.98
CA TYR A 258 32.47 1.95 -27.20
C TYR A 258 33.41 1.89 -28.41
N VAL A 259 32.92 1.37 -29.53
CA VAL A 259 33.60 1.40 -30.84
C VAL A 259 32.58 1.86 -31.88
N GLY A 260 32.80 3.02 -32.51
CA GLY A 260 31.79 3.59 -33.43
C GLY A 260 32.08 5.03 -33.85
N SER A 261 31.05 5.74 -34.29
CA SER A 261 31.16 7.15 -34.69
C SER A 261 31.12 8.08 -33.49
N CYS A 262 31.80 9.22 -33.60
CA CYS A 262 31.87 10.25 -32.56
C CYS A 262 31.38 11.61 -33.12
N PRO A 263 30.90 12.54 -32.27
CA PRO A 263 30.91 12.51 -30.81
C PRO A 263 29.91 11.52 -30.19
N VAL A 264 30.29 10.92 -29.06
CA VAL A 264 29.45 9.98 -28.29
C VAL A 264 29.45 10.38 -26.81
N THR A 265 28.30 10.21 -26.13
CA THR A 265 28.23 10.37 -24.66
C THR A 265 28.31 8.99 -23.99
N ARG A 266 29.19 8.85 -23.00
CA ARG A 266 29.25 7.70 -22.08
C ARG A 266 28.84 8.16 -20.69
N THR A 267 28.11 7.33 -19.95
CA THR A 267 27.63 7.67 -18.60
C THR A 267 28.14 6.65 -17.59
N PHE A 268 28.79 7.13 -16.55
CA PHE A 268 29.22 6.34 -15.39
C PHE A 268 28.10 6.33 -14.35
N SER A 269 27.90 5.20 -13.68
CA SER A 269 26.91 5.03 -12.62
C SER A 269 27.59 4.78 -11.27
N GLY A 270 27.40 5.69 -10.32
CA GLY A 270 27.78 5.51 -8.93
C GLY A 270 26.59 5.01 -8.11
N THR A 271 26.81 4.08 -7.19
CA THR A 271 25.79 3.63 -6.24
C THR A 271 26.24 3.99 -4.83
N ILE A 272 25.41 4.74 -4.12
CA ILE A 272 25.65 5.17 -2.74
C ILE A 272 24.62 4.46 -1.84
N SER A 273 25.08 3.81 -0.79
CA SER A 273 24.26 3.01 0.12
C SER A 273 24.51 3.36 1.59
N LEU A 274 23.48 3.21 2.42
CA LEU A 274 23.51 3.40 3.87
C LEU A 274 23.26 2.07 4.58
N SER A 275 23.99 1.79 5.65
CA SER A 275 23.73 0.60 6.50
C SER A 275 22.32 0.56 7.10
N HIS A 276 21.71 1.72 7.33
CA HIS A 276 20.36 1.88 7.86
C HIS A 276 19.87 3.33 7.66
N GLY A 277 18.56 3.55 7.77
CA GLY A 277 17.95 4.89 7.82
C GLY A 277 17.75 5.58 6.47
N ARG A 278 17.66 6.90 6.52
CA ARG A 278 17.53 7.83 5.38
C ARG A 278 18.29 9.10 5.71
N ASP A 279 19.12 9.59 4.80
CA ASP A 279 19.92 10.78 5.04
C ASP A 279 20.34 11.49 3.73
N HIS A 280 20.89 12.69 3.84
CA HIS A 280 21.47 13.45 2.74
C HIS A 280 22.99 13.22 2.67
N VAL A 281 23.43 12.36 1.76
CA VAL A 281 24.84 12.07 1.55
C VAL A 281 25.44 13.15 0.64
N LYS A 282 26.45 13.85 1.16
CA LYS A 282 27.29 14.78 0.39
C LYS A 282 28.44 14.01 -0.26
N TYR A 283 28.59 14.13 -1.58
CA TYR A 283 29.57 13.39 -2.38
C TYR A 283 30.16 14.28 -3.48
N ARG A 284 31.23 13.83 -4.14
CA ARG A 284 31.70 14.44 -5.39
C ARG A 284 32.27 13.40 -6.35
N TRP A 285 32.20 13.71 -7.63
CA TRP A 285 32.87 12.96 -8.68
C TRP A 285 34.33 13.43 -8.83
N ILE A 286 35.26 12.49 -8.77
CA ILE A 286 36.65 12.67 -9.19
C ILE A 286 36.73 12.29 -10.67
N ARG A 287 37.11 13.24 -11.52
CA ARG A 287 37.12 13.14 -12.98
C ARG A 287 38.57 13.21 -13.46
N ASN A 288 39.11 12.14 -14.04
CA ASN A 288 40.52 12.06 -14.48
C ASN A 288 41.53 12.45 -13.37
N GLY A 289 41.25 12.08 -12.11
CA GLY A 289 42.05 12.45 -10.94
C GLY A 289 41.74 13.82 -10.33
N VAL A 290 40.99 14.69 -11.01
CA VAL A 290 40.60 16.02 -10.50
C VAL A 290 39.26 15.94 -9.78
N ALA A 291 39.22 16.36 -8.52
CA ALA A 291 38.00 16.36 -7.72
C ALA A 291 37.06 17.51 -8.12
N GLY A 292 35.78 17.20 -8.38
CA GLY A 292 34.75 18.18 -8.70
C GLY A 292 34.17 18.92 -7.48
N SER A 293 33.17 19.75 -7.75
CA SER A 293 32.31 20.36 -6.73
C SER A 293 31.57 19.30 -5.90
N TRP A 294 31.21 19.65 -4.67
CA TRP A 294 30.37 18.80 -3.81
C TRP A 294 28.90 18.87 -4.21
N GLU A 295 28.33 17.70 -4.47
CA GLU A 295 26.92 17.44 -4.74
C GLU A 295 26.26 16.83 -3.48
N THR A 296 24.94 16.68 -3.44
CA THR A 296 24.22 16.07 -2.30
C THR A 296 22.97 15.34 -2.75
N VAL A 297 22.82 14.09 -2.33
CA VAL A 297 21.69 13.20 -2.70
C VAL A 297 20.97 12.66 -1.46
N HIS A 298 19.65 12.56 -1.52
CA HIS A 298 18.86 11.91 -0.48
C HIS A 298 18.86 10.39 -0.71
N VAL A 299 19.43 9.63 0.22
CA VAL A 299 19.58 8.16 0.10
C VAL A 299 18.58 7.44 1.00
N LYS A 300 17.84 6.47 0.44
CA LYS A 300 16.93 5.59 1.17
C LYS A 300 17.38 4.14 1.00
N GLY A 301 18.28 3.68 1.87
CA GLY A 301 18.95 2.38 1.77
C GLY A 301 20.02 2.36 0.69
N SER A 302 19.65 2.55 -0.59
CA SER A 302 20.58 2.69 -1.70
C SER A 302 20.03 3.64 -2.77
N THR A 303 20.90 4.33 -3.51
CA THR A 303 20.54 5.30 -4.56
C THR A 303 21.65 5.41 -5.60
N THR A 304 21.28 5.48 -6.87
CA THR A 304 22.21 5.65 -7.99
C THR A 304 22.35 7.13 -8.35
N VAL A 305 23.59 7.56 -8.59
CA VAL A 305 23.98 8.88 -9.13
C VAL A 305 24.81 8.67 -10.40
N THR A 306 24.89 9.66 -11.28
CA THR A 306 25.55 9.53 -12.58
C THR A 306 26.49 10.68 -12.90
N ASP A 307 27.46 10.43 -13.79
CA ASP A 307 28.26 11.47 -14.45
C ASP A 307 28.45 11.10 -15.92
N SER A 308 28.38 12.08 -16.80
CA SER A 308 28.52 11.88 -18.25
C SER A 308 29.81 12.48 -18.80
N TRP A 309 30.41 11.76 -19.74
CA TRP A 309 31.57 12.19 -20.51
C TRP A 309 31.20 12.18 -22.00
N GLN A 310 31.33 13.34 -22.65
CA GLN A 310 31.26 13.45 -24.10
C GLN A 310 32.66 13.22 -24.69
N ALA A 311 32.80 12.19 -25.53
CA ALA A 311 34.02 11.86 -26.24
C ALA A 311 33.89 12.26 -27.72
N THR A 312 34.72 13.19 -28.16
CA THR A 312 34.86 13.62 -29.56
C THR A 312 35.85 12.77 -30.34
N GLU A 313 36.82 12.17 -29.64
CA GLU A 313 37.95 11.43 -30.19
C GLU A 313 38.24 10.13 -29.41
N THR A 314 39.12 9.28 -29.94
CA THR A 314 39.53 8.03 -29.30
C THR A 314 40.30 8.33 -28.01
N GLY A 315 39.82 7.80 -26.88
CA GLY A 315 40.36 8.15 -25.58
C GLY A 315 39.84 7.31 -24.42
N LYS A 316 40.26 7.71 -23.22
CA LYS A 316 39.84 7.12 -21.94
C LYS A 316 39.48 8.25 -20.97
N ALA A 317 38.44 8.03 -20.17
CA ALA A 317 38.16 8.87 -19.01
C ALA A 317 38.02 8.01 -17.77
N SER A 318 38.50 8.51 -16.63
CA SER A 318 38.38 7.82 -15.35
C SER A 318 37.39 8.51 -14.43
N ARG A 319 36.74 7.72 -13.57
CA ARG A 319 35.85 8.17 -12.51
C ARG A 319 36.10 7.44 -11.20
N ALA A 320 36.10 8.18 -10.12
CA ALA A 320 35.88 7.69 -8.77
C ALA A 320 34.86 8.60 -8.07
N LEU A 321 34.25 8.11 -6.99
CA LEU A 321 33.27 8.85 -6.21
C LEU A 321 33.77 8.97 -4.76
N GLU A 322 33.75 10.18 -4.22
CA GLU A 322 34.24 10.51 -2.88
C GLU A 322 33.07 10.94 -2.00
N ILE A 323 32.94 10.33 -0.83
CA ILE A 323 31.95 10.69 0.19
C ILE A 323 32.58 11.69 1.17
N TYR A 324 31.86 12.77 1.49
CA TYR A 324 32.32 13.77 2.46
C TYR A 324 32.51 13.14 3.85
N ASN A 325 33.72 13.24 4.40
CA ASN A 325 34.15 12.55 5.63
C ASN A 325 33.94 11.01 5.59
N GLY A 326 33.94 10.40 4.40
CA GLY A 326 33.69 8.98 4.19
C GLY A 326 34.68 8.33 3.21
N PRO A 327 34.35 7.16 2.65
CA PRO A 327 35.23 6.47 1.71
C PRO A 327 35.31 7.18 0.35
N THR A 328 36.44 6.99 -0.34
CA THR A 328 36.55 7.18 -1.80
C THR A 328 36.51 5.80 -2.46
N THR A 329 35.81 5.67 -3.59
CA THR A 329 35.76 4.40 -4.33
C THR A 329 37.08 4.09 -5.05
N GLY A 330 37.21 2.85 -5.53
CA GLY A 330 38.14 2.56 -6.62
C GLY A 330 37.84 3.40 -7.86
N THR A 331 38.85 3.56 -8.73
CA THR A 331 38.75 4.30 -9.99
C THR A 331 38.40 3.36 -11.14
N VAL A 332 37.33 3.66 -11.87
CA VAL A 332 36.88 2.92 -13.07
C VAL A 332 37.17 3.69 -14.35
N TRP A 333 37.17 3.02 -15.51
CA TRP A 333 37.64 3.59 -16.79
C TRP A 333 36.68 3.36 -17.96
N GLY A 334 36.08 4.43 -18.45
CA GLY A 334 35.37 4.43 -19.73
C GLY A 334 36.36 4.50 -20.90
N LYS A 335 36.14 3.68 -21.93
CA LYS A 335 36.98 3.59 -23.14
C LYS A 335 36.14 3.90 -24.39
N VAL A 336 36.64 4.77 -25.25
CA VAL A 336 36.00 5.14 -26.52
C VAL A 336 37.01 4.99 -27.64
N PHE A 337 36.64 4.24 -28.68
CA PHE A 337 37.37 4.12 -29.94
C PHE A 337 36.50 4.72 -31.06
N CYS A 338 36.82 5.94 -31.44
CA CYS A 338 36.19 6.61 -32.56
C CYS A 338 36.75 6.03 -33.87
N LYS A 339 35.88 5.48 -34.72
CA LYS A 339 36.20 5.22 -36.12
C LYS A 339 36.41 6.56 -36.82
N ALA A 340 37.41 6.64 -37.70
CA ALA A 340 37.59 7.81 -38.56
C ALA A 340 36.33 8.05 -39.41
N PRO A 341 35.96 9.32 -39.69
CA PRO A 341 34.86 9.61 -40.60
C PRO A 341 35.21 9.10 -42.00
N VAL A 342 34.31 8.33 -42.61
CA VAL A 342 34.51 7.86 -43.99
C VAL A 342 34.33 9.04 -44.95
N THR A 343 35.39 9.35 -45.69
CA THR A 343 35.44 10.39 -46.72
C THR A 343 35.28 9.79 -48.10
N ALA A 344 34.82 10.62 -49.05
CA ALA A 344 34.82 10.31 -50.47
C ALA A 344 35.40 11.50 -51.26
N GLU A 345 36.37 11.23 -52.13
CA GLU A 345 37.01 12.21 -53.01
C GLU A 345 36.66 11.89 -54.47
N VAL A 346 36.34 12.90 -55.27
CA VAL A 346 36.03 12.76 -56.69
C VAL A 346 37.09 13.46 -57.53
N SER A 347 37.61 12.75 -58.53
CA SER A 347 38.48 13.29 -59.58
C SER A 347 37.88 13.00 -60.95
N LEU A 348 37.80 14.00 -61.83
CA LEU A 348 37.31 13.89 -63.21
C LEU A 348 38.38 14.36 -64.19
N ASN A 349 38.43 13.72 -65.36
CA ASN A 349 39.18 14.14 -66.55
C ASN A 349 38.25 14.12 -67.77
N VAL A 350 38.54 14.95 -68.77
CA VAL A 350 37.84 14.91 -70.07
C VAL A 350 38.85 14.90 -71.20
N GLU A 351 38.69 13.97 -72.13
CA GLU A 351 39.56 13.77 -73.29
C GLU A 351 38.77 14.07 -74.57
N GLN A 352 39.38 14.77 -75.51
CA GLN A 352 38.82 14.96 -76.85
C GLN A 352 39.06 13.69 -77.69
N ASP A 353 37.99 13.16 -78.27
CA ASP A 353 38.04 12.04 -79.21
C ASP A 353 37.68 12.54 -80.61
N ASN A 354 38.65 12.47 -81.52
CA ASN A 354 38.51 12.94 -82.91
C ASN A 354 38.09 11.84 -83.89
N SER A 355 37.82 10.60 -83.44
CA SER A 355 37.39 9.51 -84.33
C SER A 355 36.08 9.82 -85.07
N THR A 356 35.23 10.65 -84.47
CA THR A 356 33.94 11.10 -85.00
C THR A 356 34.03 12.28 -85.99
N CYS A 357 35.17 12.96 -86.09
CA CYS A 357 35.34 14.14 -86.94
C CYS A 357 35.29 13.86 -88.45
N GLY A 358 35.63 12.64 -88.89
CA GLY A 358 35.56 12.24 -90.30
C GLY A 358 34.20 11.68 -90.74
N GLY A 359 33.23 11.56 -89.83
CA GLY A 359 31.91 10.97 -90.09
C GLY A 359 30.80 12.01 -90.33
N VAL A 360 29.59 11.50 -90.60
CA VAL A 360 28.37 12.28 -90.91
C VAL A 360 28.02 13.34 -89.85
N VAL A 361 28.53 13.22 -88.62
CA VAL A 361 28.30 14.14 -87.50
C VAL A 361 29.22 15.38 -87.54
N GLY A 362 30.39 15.29 -88.18
CA GLY A 362 31.32 16.42 -88.41
C GLY A 362 31.83 17.13 -87.13
N LYS A 363 31.84 16.45 -85.98
CA LYS A 363 32.15 17.01 -84.65
C LYS A 363 32.89 15.99 -83.80
N PRO A 364 33.75 16.41 -82.85
CA PRO A 364 34.45 15.51 -81.96
C PRO A 364 33.54 14.99 -80.84
N SER A 365 33.89 13.82 -80.31
CA SER A 365 33.34 13.25 -79.08
C SER A 365 34.11 13.79 -77.87
N ALA A 366 33.48 13.74 -76.70
CA ALA A 366 34.15 13.95 -75.42
C ALA A 366 34.04 12.67 -74.58
N LYS A 367 35.18 12.11 -74.20
CA LYS A 367 35.28 10.97 -73.30
C LYS A 367 35.56 11.49 -71.90
N VAL A 368 34.57 11.38 -71.01
CA VAL A 368 34.74 11.76 -69.60
C VAL A 368 35.14 10.53 -68.82
N THR A 369 36.26 10.61 -68.10
CA THR A 369 36.70 9.58 -67.16
C THR A 369 36.79 10.16 -65.76
N GLY A 370 36.72 9.31 -64.74
CA GLY A 370 36.81 9.76 -63.36
C GLY A 370 37.07 8.64 -62.38
N THR A 371 37.53 9.00 -61.19
CA THR A 371 37.69 8.09 -60.06
C THR A 371 37.03 8.67 -58.82
N ILE A 372 36.32 7.82 -58.08
CA ILE A 372 35.79 8.11 -56.75
C ILE A 372 36.58 7.25 -55.77
N LYS A 373 37.38 7.88 -54.90
CA LYS A 373 38.09 7.21 -53.81
C LYS A 373 37.28 7.30 -52.53
N VAL A 374 37.17 6.20 -51.78
CA VAL A 374 36.44 6.15 -50.51
C VAL A 374 37.33 5.50 -49.45
N SER A 375 37.44 6.11 -48.27
CA SER A 375 38.45 5.77 -47.26
C SER A 375 38.07 4.67 -46.25
N GLY A 376 36.86 4.10 -46.34
CA GLY A 376 36.43 3.02 -45.44
C GLY A 376 35.09 2.38 -45.78
N GLU A 377 34.64 1.47 -44.92
CA GLU A 377 33.41 0.68 -45.12
C GLU A 377 32.16 1.57 -45.16
N THR A 378 31.43 1.56 -46.28
CA THR A 378 30.19 2.35 -46.42
C THR A 378 29.33 1.87 -47.59
N LYS A 379 28.09 2.37 -47.66
CA LYS A 379 27.23 2.30 -48.84
C LYS A 379 27.44 3.58 -49.66
N LEU A 380 28.40 3.56 -50.59
CA LEU A 380 28.61 4.67 -51.51
C LEU A 380 27.36 4.85 -52.38
N VAL A 381 26.84 6.07 -52.39
CA VAL A 381 25.78 6.51 -53.32
C VAL A 381 26.30 7.75 -54.03
N TYR A 382 26.46 7.67 -55.34
CA TYR A 382 26.82 8.81 -56.18
C TYR A 382 25.81 9.01 -57.29
N ARG A 383 25.72 10.25 -57.78
CA ARG A 383 24.92 10.62 -58.94
C ARG A 383 25.82 11.21 -59.99
N TYR A 384 25.50 10.97 -61.26
CA TYR A 384 26.15 11.62 -62.38
C TYR A 384 25.16 12.05 -63.46
N ALA A 385 25.44 13.17 -64.12
CA ALA A 385 24.58 13.75 -65.15
C ALA A 385 25.39 14.58 -66.15
N LEU A 386 24.94 14.57 -67.40
CA LEU A 386 25.23 15.65 -68.35
C LEU A 386 24.28 16.83 -68.08
N ALA A 387 24.73 18.07 -68.28
CA ALA A 387 23.88 19.25 -68.15
C ALA A 387 22.64 19.18 -69.06
N GLY A 388 21.46 19.36 -68.46
CA GLY A 388 20.16 19.25 -69.13
C GLY A 388 19.55 17.84 -69.13
N GLU A 389 20.26 16.81 -68.65
CA GLU A 389 19.78 15.43 -68.62
C GLU A 389 19.52 14.93 -67.19
N ALA A 390 18.72 13.87 -67.05
CA ALA A 390 18.34 13.33 -65.75
C ALA A 390 19.52 12.59 -65.08
N PRO A 391 19.75 12.75 -63.76
CA PRO A 391 20.91 12.17 -63.08
C PRO A 391 20.80 10.66 -62.85
N THR A 392 21.69 9.89 -63.45
CA THR A 392 21.90 8.47 -63.14
C THR A 392 22.39 8.34 -61.69
N THR A 393 21.73 7.51 -60.88
CA THR A 393 22.12 7.23 -59.49
C THR A 393 22.73 5.83 -59.40
N VAL A 394 23.95 5.73 -58.88
CA VAL A 394 24.66 4.46 -58.67
C VAL A 394 24.88 4.20 -57.18
N ILE A 395 24.66 2.95 -56.78
CA ILE A 395 24.87 2.46 -55.41
C ILE A 395 25.93 1.35 -55.43
N LYS A 396 26.94 1.45 -54.58
CA LYS A 396 27.97 0.41 -54.36
C LYS A 396 28.14 0.15 -52.87
N ARG A 397 28.56 -1.07 -52.50
CA ARG A 397 29.11 -1.35 -51.17
C ARG A 397 30.64 -1.20 -51.24
N VAL A 398 31.21 -0.55 -50.24
CA VAL A 398 32.65 -0.35 -50.07
C VAL A 398 33.11 -1.20 -48.89
N GLY A 399 34.23 -1.92 -49.03
CA GLY A 399 34.75 -2.80 -47.99
C GLY A 399 35.53 -2.06 -46.89
N PRO A 400 35.99 -2.76 -45.84
CA PRO A 400 36.69 -2.16 -44.70
C PRO A 400 38.03 -1.50 -45.04
N GLY A 401 38.66 -1.84 -46.17
CA GLY A 401 39.84 -1.15 -46.70
C GLY A 401 39.55 0.07 -47.58
N GLY A 402 38.29 0.51 -47.67
CA GLY A 402 37.87 1.53 -48.64
C GLY A 402 37.73 0.97 -50.05
N GLY A 403 37.91 1.83 -51.06
CA GLY A 403 37.88 1.43 -52.47
C GLY A 403 38.02 2.59 -53.44
N THR A 404 38.38 2.28 -54.69
CA THR A 404 38.37 3.24 -55.82
C THR A 404 37.40 2.74 -56.89
N PHE A 405 36.54 3.63 -57.38
CA PHE A 405 35.53 3.31 -58.40
C PHE A 405 35.71 4.20 -59.62
N SER A 406 35.86 3.59 -60.80
CA SER A 406 35.94 4.32 -62.06
C SER A 406 34.55 4.72 -62.57
N VAL A 407 34.45 5.92 -63.13
CA VAL A 407 33.35 6.38 -63.97
C VAL A 407 33.93 6.62 -65.37
N SER A 408 33.24 6.20 -66.42
CA SER A 408 33.67 6.41 -67.81
C SER A 408 32.44 6.48 -68.71
N GLU A 409 32.25 7.61 -69.40
CA GLU A 409 31.12 7.86 -70.29
C GLU A 409 31.61 8.55 -71.57
N LEU A 410 30.99 8.25 -72.72
CA LEU A 410 31.36 8.81 -74.03
C LEU A 410 30.20 9.64 -74.59
N PHE A 411 30.43 10.93 -74.79
CA PHE A 411 29.42 11.87 -75.26
C PHE A 411 29.71 12.31 -76.69
N VAL A 412 28.80 12.03 -77.62
CA VAL A 412 28.86 12.51 -79.01
C VAL A 412 28.32 13.95 -79.10
N LYS A 413 28.93 14.84 -78.30
CA LYS A 413 28.58 16.27 -78.21
C LYS A 413 29.86 17.09 -78.06
N SER A 414 30.10 18.00 -79.00
CA SER A 414 31.28 18.87 -79.04
C SER A 414 31.39 19.81 -77.84
N LYS A 415 30.28 20.13 -77.17
CA LYS A 415 30.22 21.00 -75.98
C LYS A 415 29.35 20.37 -74.91
N GLY A 416 29.75 20.47 -73.65
CA GLY A 416 29.00 19.91 -72.54
C GLY A 416 29.59 20.19 -71.16
N ALA A 417 28.84 19.77 -70.15
CA ALA A 417 29.27 19.76 -68.76
C ALA A 417 28.77 18.47 -68.10
N PHE A 418 29.65 17.75 -67.42
CA PHE A 418 29.35 16.51 -66.72
C PHE A 418 29.65 16.68 -65.23
N THR A 419 28.68 16.35 -64.37
CA THR A 419 28.80 16.51 -62.91
C THR A 419 28.67 15.16 -62.22
N VAL A 420 29.53 14.91 -61.24
CA VAL A 420 29.45 13.79 -60.29
C VAL A 420 29.32 14.34 -58.88
N SER A 421 28.34 13.86 -58.11
CA SER A 421 28.10 14.28 -56.73
C SER A 421 27.92 13.08 -55.80
N VAL A 422 28.64 13.02 -54.69
CA VAL A 422 28.49 11.96 -53.68
C VAL A 422 27.42 12.34 -52.65
N VAL A 423 26.43 11.47 -52.45
CA VAL A 423 25.28 11.76 -51.59
C VAL A 423 25.63 11.62 -50.11
N HIS A 424 26.46 10.62 -49.74
CA HIS A 424 27.05 10.43 -48.40
C HIS A 424 28.31 9.54 -48.48
N PRO A 425 29.30 9.69 -47.57
CA PRO A 425 29.55 10.80 -46.64
C PRO A 425 30.68 11.73 -47.16
N GLY A 426 30.80 12.93 -46.60
CA GLY A 426 31.80 13.94 -46.99
C GLY A 426 31.40 14.85 -48.17
N SER A 427 30.45 14.41 -49.00
CA SER A 427 29.72 15.24 -50.00
C SER A 427 30.60 16.12 -50.91
N ASP A 428 31.68 15.55 -51.46
CA ASP A 428 32.39 16.16 -52.59
C ASP A 428 31.54 16.06 -53.87
N ALA A 429 31.68 17.06 -54.72
CA ALA A 429 31.04 17.14 -56.03
C ALA A 429 31.98 17.84 -57.01
N LYS A 430 32.15 17.27 -58.20
CA LYS A 430 32.97 17.83 -59.29
C LYS A 430 32.15 17.96 -60.55
N THR A 431 32.38 19.04 -61.26
CA THR A 431 31.89 19.26 -62.62
C THR A 431 33.10 19.42 -63.53
N VAL A 432 33.08 18.78 -64.70
CA VAL A 432 34.04 18.99 -65.78
C VAL A 432 33.29 19.52 -67.00
N THR A 433 33.87 20.49 -67.70
CA THR A 433 33.27 21.17 -68.85
C THR A 433 34.19 21.08 -70.06
N TRP A 434 33.64 20.93 -71.25
CA TRP A 434 34.40 20.92 -72.50
C TRP A 434 33.71 21.72 -73.61
N ASP A 435 34.53 22.21 -74.53
CA ASP A 435 34.13 22.81 -75.80
C ASP A 435 35.22 22.48 -76.82
N TYR A 436 34.93 21.56 -77.74
CA TYR A 436 35.91 20.92 -78.62
C TYR A 436 35.56 21.13 -80.10
N SER A 437 36.53 21.60 -80.87
CA SER A 437 36.48 21.66 -82.34
C SER A 437 37.31 20.54 -82.95
N CYS A 438 36.85 19.95 -84.06
CA CYS A 438 37.71 19.12 -84.88
C CYS A 438 38.96 19.90 -85.33
N PRO A 439 40.14 19.27 -85.43
CA PRO A 439 41.30 19.92 -86.02
C PRO A 439 41.01 20.34 -87.46
N ALA A 440 41.60 21.46 -87.90
CA ALA A 440 41.50 21.87 -89.29
C ALA A 440 42.08 20.78 -90.21
N PRO A 441 41.51 20.54 -91.40
CA PRO A 441 42.09 19.61 -92.35
C PRO A 441 43.51 20.07 -92.68
N ALA A 442 44.45 19.14 -92.75
CA ALA A 442 45.83 19.44 -93.13
C ALA A 442 45.83 20.18 -94.49
N PRO A 443 46.67 21.22 -94.66
CA PRO A 443 46.80 21.88 -95.96
C PRO A 443 47.18 20.82 -96.99
N LYS A 444 46.46 20.78 -98.12
CA LYS A 444 46.78 19.87 -99.21
C LYS A 444 48.18 20.23 -99.70
N GLU A 445 49.09 19.27 -99.64
CA GLU A 445 50.42 19.40 -100.19
C GLU A 445 50.27 19.63 -101.71
N GLU A 446 50.70 20.80 -102.20
CA GLU A 446 50.53 21.14 -103.61
C GLU A 446 51.41 20.22 -104.47
N GLU A 447 50.74 19.36 -105.22
CA GLU A 447 51.33 18.43 -106.17
C GLU A 447 52.09 19.21 -107.25
N LYS A 448 53.39 19.43 -107.02
CA LYS A 448 54.29 20.07 -107.99
C LYS A 448 54.35 19.23 -109.26
N LYS A 449 53.54 19.60 -110.25
CA LYS A 449 53.68 19.13 -111.63
C LYS A 449 55.13 19.30 -112.08
N ALA A 450 55.72 18.21 -112.55
CA ALA A 450 56.87 18.28 -113.42
C ALA A 450 56.42 18.81 -114.80
N GLU A 451 57.18 19.73 -115.37
CA GLU A 451 57.02 20.21 -116.73
C GLU A 451 58.37 20.01 -117.44
N ASN A 452 58.36 19.30 -118.57
CA ASN A 452 59.56 18.88 -119.29
C ASN A 452 59.86 19.84 -120.45
N ALA A 453 61.05 20.46 -120.43
CA ALA A 453 61.77 20.95 -121.60
C ALA A 453 63.27 21.00 -121.31
#